data_AF-Q19TQ7-F1
#
_entry.id   AF-Q19TQ7-F1
#
_cell.length_a   1.000
_cell.length_b   1.000
_cell.length_c   1.000
_cell.angle_alpha   90.00
_cell.angle_beta   90.00
_cell.angle_gamma   90.00
#
_symmetry.space_group_name_H-M   'P 1'
#
loop_
_entity.id
_entity.type
_entity.pdbx_description
1 polymer ?
#
loop_
_entity_poly.entity_id
_entity_poly.type
_entity_poly.pdbx_seq_one_letter_code
_entity_poly.pdbx_strand_id
1 'polypeptide(L)'
;MVLPRDGLKDQDGKPLHYDKIYTIGEFDLYIPKDENGNYKEYDTALESYGDTTEVMRGLIPSHIVFNGKKGALMGEGALTAKVGETVLFVHSTANRDTRPHLIGGHGDYVWATGKF
;
A
#
# COMPACT_ATOMS: atom_id res chain seq x y z
N MET A 1 7.24 10.08 5.38
CA MET A 1 8.03 10.82 4.37
C MET A 1 8.57 12.07 5.04
N VAL A 2 9.85 12.41 4.84
CA VAL A 2 10.44 13.66 5.32
C VAL A 2 11.09 14.33 4.11
N LEU A 3 10.63 15.53 3.75
CA LEU A 3 11.12 16.22 2.55
C LEU A 3 12.46 16.92 2.82
N PRO A 4 13.42 16.89 1.88
CA PRO A 4 14.53 17.83 1.86
C PRO A 4 14.02 19.27 1.89
N ARG A 5 14.78 20.16 2.53
CA ARG A 5 14.39 21.57 2.68
C ARG A 5 14.11 22.26 1.33
N ASP A 6 14.83 21.85 0.29
CA ASP A 6 14.71 22.42 -1.07
C ASP A 6 13.81 21.60 -2.00
N GLY A 7 13.05 20.63 -1.47
CA GLY A 7 12.18 19.76 -2.26
C GLY A 7 12.90 18.56 -2.91
N LEU A 8 12.14 17.81 -3.72
CA LEU A 8 12.65 16.64 -4.44
C LEU A 8 13.55 17.08 -5.59
N LYS A 9 14.56 16.26 -5.90
CA LYS A 9 15.48 16.48 -7.02
C LYS A 9 15.69 15.20 -7.81
N ASP A 10 15.91 15.32 -9.12
CA ASP A 10 16.29 14.18 -9.95
C ASP A 10 17.76 13.77 -9.73
N GLN A 11 18.23 12.78 -10.48
CA GLN A 11 19.61 12.30 -10.41
C GLN A 11 20.68 13.34 -10.79
N ASP A 12 20.30 14.37 -11.56
CA ASP A 12 21.19 15.47 -11.94
C ASP A 12 21.12 16.64 -10.94
N GLY A 13 20.28 16.54 -9.91
CA GLY A 13 20.03 17.60 -8.93
C GLY A 13 19.03 18.66 -9.38
N LYS A 14 18.30 18.45 -10.49
CA LYS A 14 17.25 19.38 -10.95
C LYS A 14 15.99 19.21 -10.10
N PRO A 15 15.27 20.30 -9.79
CA PRO A 15 14.08 20.22 -8.94
C PRO A 15 12.96 19.42 -9.61
N LEU A 16 12.29 18.59 -8.81
CA LEU A 16 11.08 17.86 -9.19
C LEU A 16 9.90 18.39 -8.38
N HIS A 17 8.80 18.70 -9.08
CA HIS A 17 7.56 19.18 -8.48
C HIS A 17 6.45 18.17 -8.76
N TYR A 18 5.52 18.04 -7.83
CA TYR A 18 4.30 17.27 -8.01
C TYR A 18 3.10 18.18 -7.75
N ASP A 19 2.06 18.05 -8.57
CA ASP A 19 0.80 18.78 -8.43
C ASP A 19 -0.12 18.10 -7.42
N LYS A 20 0.03 16.78 -7.27
CA LYS A 20 -0.79 15.96 -6.39
C LYS A 20 0.04 14.88 -5.71
N ILE A 21 -0.35 14.52 -4.49
CA ILE A 21 0.25 13.43 -3.73
C ILE A 21 -0.83 12.47 -3.25
N TYR A 22 -0.57 11.17 -3.38
CA TYR A 22 -1.37 10.11 -2.79
C TYR A 22 -0.52 9.21 -1.91
N THR A 23 -1.09 8.77 -0.77
CA THR A 23 -0.48 7.75 0.08
C THR A 23 -1.30 6.47 0.02
N ILE A 24 -0.60 5.37 -0.23
CA ILE A 24 -1.19 4.04 -0.41
C ILE A 24 -0.54 3.13 0.62
N GLY A 25 -1.36 2.64 1.56
CA GLY A 25 -0.96 1.61 2.50
C GLY A 25 -1.39 0.25 1.97
N GLU A 26 -0.45 -0.66 1.78
CA GLU A 26 -0.70 -2.06 1.46
C GLU A 26 -0.59 -2.91 2.72
N PHE A 27 -1.58 -3.77 2.94
CA PHE A 27 -1.68 -4.62 4.12
C PHE A 27 -1.93 -6.07 3.70
N ASP A 28 -1.04 -6.96 4.13
CA ASP A 28 -1.19 -8.40 4.10
C ASP A 28 -1.93 -8.88 5.35
N LEU A 29 -3.16 -9.36 5.17
CA LEU A 29 -4.06 -9.78 6.24
C LEU A 29 -4.10 -11.30 6.37
N TYR A 30 -4.08 -11.79 7.61
CA TYR A 30 -4.04 -13.20 7.96
C TYR A 30 -5.31 -13.59 8.74
N ILE A 31 -6.45 -13.61 8.05
CA ILE A 31 -7.76 -13.89 8.66
C ILE A 31 -7.95 -15.41 8.77
N PRO A 32 -8.13 -15.97 9.99
CA PRO A 32 -8.30 -17.40 10.17
C PRO A 32 -9.59 -17.96 9.59
N LYS A 33 -9.56 -19.26 9.28
CA LYS A 33 -10.72 -20.01 8.78
C LYS A 33 -11.17 -21.09 9.77
N ASP A 34 -12.44 -21.44 9.73
CA ASP A 34 -13.01 -22.58 10.44
C ASP A 34 -12.77 -23.91 9.69
N GLU A 35 -13.22 -25.02 10.27
CA GLU A 35 -13.10 -26.37 9.69
C GLU A 35 -13.85 -26.52 8.35
N ASN A 36 -14.83 -25.65 8.09
CA ASN A 36 -15.62 -25.62 6.85
C ASN A 36 -15.01 -24.70 5.79
N GLY A 37 -13.92 -23.99 6.11
CA GLY A 37 -13.23 -23.07 5.21
C GLY A 37 -13.79 -21.64 5.17
N ASN A 38 -14.74 -21.29 6.05
CA ASN A 38 -15.25 -19.93 6.20
C ASN A 38 -14.32 -19.09 7.06
N TYR A 39 -14.24 -17.77 6.81
CA TYR A 39 -13.49 -16.89 7.70
C TYR A 39 -14.16 -16.77 9.07
N LYS A 40 -13.37 -16.85 10.14
CA LYS A 40 -13.84 -16.73 11.51
C LYS A 40 -14.18 -15.28 11.87
N GLU A 41 -15.22 -15.12 12.66
CA GLU A 41 -15.57 -13.87 13.34
C GLU A 41 -15.25 -14.02 14.84
N TYR A 42 -14.89 -12.92 15.49
CA TYR A 42 -14.51 -12.89 16.90
C TYR A 42 -15.21 -11.73 17.59
N ASP A 43 -15.63 -11.91 18.83
CA ASP A 43 -16.31 -10.86 19.60
C ASP A 43 -15.32 -9.82 20.12
N THR A 44 -14.06 -10.24 20.35
CA THR A 44 -12.98 -9.34 20.78
C THR A 44 -11.69 -9.55 20.00
N ALA A 45 -10.83 -8.53 19.99
CA ALA A 45 -9.50 -8.63 19.39
C ALA A 45 -8.58 -9.64 20.10
N LEU A 46 -8.81 -9.93 21.38
CA LEU A 46 -7.98 -10.89 22.13
C LEU A 46 -8.27 -12.33 21.70
N GLU A 47 -9.53 -12.65 21.42
CA GLU A 47 -9.95 -13.98 20.96
C GLU A 47 -9.33 -14.35 19.61
N SER A 48 -9.10 -13.37 18.74
CA SER A 48 -8.48 -13.62 17.42
C SER A 48 -6.97 -13.84 17.48
N TYR A 49 -6.32 -13.52 18.61
CA TYR A 49 -4.86 -13.45 18.69
C TYR A 49 -4.18 -14.80 18.39
N GLY A 50 -4.66 -15.89 19.01
CA GLY A 50 -4.07 -17.22 18.86
C GLY A 50 -4.14 -17.70 17.41
N ASP A 51 -5.37 -17.76 16.87
CA ASP A 51 -5.64 -18.22 15.52
C ASP A 51 -4.96 -17.33 14.45
N THR A 52 -4.98 -16.00 14.63
CA THR A 52 -4.31 -15.07 13.69
C THR A 52 -2.80 -15.30 13.70
N THR A 53 -2.20 -15.49 14.88
CA THR A 53 -0.77 -15.79 15.01
C THR A 53 -0.39 -17.10 14.33
N GLU A 54 -1.24 -18.12 14.42
CA GLU A 54 -1.04 -19.40 13.74
C GLU A 54 -1.05 -19.23 12.21
N VAL A 55 -2.04 -18.50 11.67
CA VAL A 55 -2.14 -18.25 10.22
C VAL A 55 -0.98 -17.40 9.71
N MET A 56 -0.54 -16.39 10.48
CA MET A 56 0.63 -15.56 10.14
C MET A 56 1.90 -16.40 9.97
N ARG A 57 2.12 -17.43 10.80
CA ARG A 57 3.28 -18.33 10.68
C ARG A 57 3.31 -19.10 9.36
N GLY A 58 2.17 -19.25 8.70
CA GLY A 58 2.07 -19.87 7.37
C GLY A 58 2.57 -18.98 6.22
N LEU A 59 2.81 -17.67 6.46
CA LEU A 59 3.33 -16.70 5.48
C LEU A 59 2.45 -16.47 4.23
N ILE A 60 1.27 -17.08 4.17
CA ILE A 60 0.30 -16.93 3.08
C ILE A 60 -0.82 -16.01 3.57
N PRO A 61 -0.87 -14.74 3.13
CA PRO A 61 -1.94 -13.85 3.51
C PRO A 61 -3.26 -14.30 2.87
N SER A 62 -4.34 -14.22 3.64
CA SER A 62 -5.70 -14.43 3.17
C SER A 62 -6.16 -13.33 2.20
N HIS A 63 -5.69 -12.09 2.45
CA HIS A 63 -6.01 -10.92 1.65
C HIS A 63 -4.80 -9.99 1.59
N ILE A 64 -4.63 -9.30 0.47
CA ILE A 64 -3.70 -8.19 0.34
C ILE A 64 -4.52 -7.02 -0.19
N VAL A 65 -4.56 -5.90 0.54
CA VAL A 65 -5.48 -4.79 0.25
C VAL A 65 -4.78 -3.45 0.32
N PHE A 66 -5.19 -2.53 -0.54
CA PHE A 66 -4.88 -1.10 -0.39
C PHE A 66 -5.90 -0.42 0.52
N ASN A 67 -5.41 0.46 1.38
CA ASN A 67 -6.21 1.36 2.23
C ASN A 67 -7.35 0.64 2.99
N GLY A 68 -7.06 -0.57 3.49
CA GLY A 68 -7.86 -1.27 4.48
C GLY A 68 -8.99 -2.18 3.97
N LYS A 69 -9.36 -2.14 2.68
CA LYS A 69 -10.37 -3.07 2.12
C LYS A 69 -10.22 -3.33 0.63
N LYS A 70 -10.76 -4.46 0.16
CA LYS A 70 -10.88 -4.76 -1.27
C LYS A 70 -11.64 -3.63 -1.98
N GLY A 71 -11.04 -3.07 -3.02
CA GLY A 71 -11.65 -2.00 -3.83
C GLY A 71 -11.70 -0.64 -3.14
N ALA A 72 -10.93 -0.40 -2.06
CA ALA A 72 -10.92 0.91 -1.39
C ALA A 72 -10.57 2.07 -2.33
N LEU A 73 -9.69 1.84 -3.31
CA LEU A 73 -9.24 2.81 -4.30
C LEU A 73 -9.91 2.64 -5.68
N MET A 74 -11.18 2.25 -5.69
CA MET A 74 -11.99 2.03 -6.89
C MET A 74 -13.34 2.78 -6.79
N GLY A 75 -14.04 2.94 -7.91
CA GLY A 75 -15.34 3.62 -7.95
C GLY A 75 -15.24 5.06 -7.45
N GLU A 76 -16.07 5.42 -6.47
CA GLU A 76 -16.00 6.74 -5.83
C GLU A 76 -14.67 7.00 -5.09
N GLY A 77 -13.97 5.94 -4.67
CA GLY A 77 -12.66 6.03 -4.04
C GLY A 77 -11.49 6.05 -5.02
N ALA A 78 -11.75 6.06 -6.33
CA ALA A 78 -10.70 6.05 -7.35
C ALA A 78 -9.80 7.30 -7.24
N LEU A 79 -8.48 7.07 -7.36
CA LEU A 79 -7.52 8.16 -7.47
C LEU A 79 -7.75 8.90 -8.80
N THR A 80 -7.64 10.23 -8.79
CA THR A 80 -7.90 11.06 -9.97
C THR A 80 -6.71 11.94 -10.30
N ALA A 81 -6.47 12.12 -11.60
CA ALA A 81 -5.49 13.06 -12.13
C ALA A 81 -6.00 13.60 -13.47
N LYS A 82 -5.43 14.72 -13.91
CA LYS A 82 -5.64 15.25 -15.27
C LYS A 82 -4.39 15.05 -16.09
N VAL A 83 -4.55 14.96 -17.41
CA VAL A 83 -3.41 14.96 -18.33
C VAL A 83 -2.56 16.21 -18.09
N GLY A 84 -1.26 16.01 -17.90
CA GLY A 84 -0.31 17.07 -17.57
C GLY A 84 -0.04 17.28 -16.07
N GLU A 85 -0.85 16.70 -15.17
CA GLU A 85 -0.54 16.70 -13.73
C GLU A 85 0.58 15.69 -13.41
N THR A 86 1.54 16.11 -12.59
CA THR A 86 2.54 15.24 -11.98
C THR A 86 2.03 14.73 -10.64
N VAL A 87 1.99 13.41 -10.46
CA VAL A 87 1.48 12.78 -9.24
C VAL A 87 2.59 12.05 -8.51
N LEU A 88 2.77 12.37 -7.23
CA LEU A 88 3.64 11.62 -6.32
C LEU A 88 2.83 10.52 -5.62
N PHE A 89 3.20 9.26 -5.85
CA PHE A 89 2.64 8.12 -5.13
C PHE A 89 3.59 7.66 -4.02
N VAL A 90 3.15 7.79 -2.76
CA VAL A 90 3.84 7.23 -1.59
C VAL A 90 3.23 5.87 -1.28
N HIS A 91 3.93 4.81 -1.64
CA HIS A 91 3.50 3.43 -1.38
C HIS A 91 4.23 2.87 -0.15
N SER A 92 3.48 2.24 0.76
CA SER A 92 4.06 1.61 1.95
C SER A 92 3.57 0.19 2.14
N THR A 93 4.49 -0.67 2.55
CA THR A 93 4.24 -1.97 3.14
C THR A 93 5.12 -2.06 4.38
N ALA A 94 4.56 -2.57 5.48
CA ALA A 94 5.28 -2.66 6.75
C ALA A 94 5.84 -4.07 7.02
N ASN A 95 5.26 -5.11 6.40
CA ASN A 95 5.54 -6.50 6.77
C ASN A 95 6.03 -7.35 5.60
N ARG A 96 5.53 -7.11 4.38
CA ARG A 96 5.75 -8.01 3.25
C ARG A 96 6.11 -7.25 1.97
N ASP A 97 7.11 -7.74 1.24
CA ASP A 97 7.51 -7.17 -0.04
C ASP A 97 6.34 -7.03 -1.02
N THR A 98 6.34 -5.90 -1.72
CA THR A 98 5.39 -5.57 -2.79
C THR A 98 6.11 -5.02 -4.01
N ARG A 99 5.42 -5.00 -5.14
CA ARG A 99 5.91 -4.55 -6.45
C ARG A 99 4.88 -3.65 -7.11
N PRO A 100 4.78 -2.37 -6.69
CA PRO A 100 3.81 -1.44 -7.24
C PRO A 100 3.99 -1.27 -8.75
N HIS A 101 2.88 -1.15 -9.46
CA HIS A 101 2.87 -0.95 -10.90
C HIS A 101 1.70 -0.06 -11.31
N LEU A 102 1.94 0.83 -12.26
CA LEU A 102 0.91 1.67 -12.87
C LEU A 102 0.59 1.13 -14.26
N ILE A 103 -0.53 0.42 -14.39
CA ILE A 103 -0.95 -0.16 -15.68
C ILE A 103 -1.19 0.97 -16.69
N GLY A 104 -0.50 0.92 -17.83
CA GLY A 104 -0.59 1.93 -18.88
C GLY A 104 0.27 3.19 -18.63
N GLY A 105 1.07 3.21 -17.57
CA GLY A 105 2.01 4.29 -17.26
C GLY A 105 3.37 3.78 -16.79
N HIS A 106 4.16 4.66 -16.19
CA HIS A 106 5.48 4.36 -15.62
C HIS A 106 5.67 5.15 -14.32
N GLY A 107 6.68 4.76 -13.54
CA GLY A 107 7.25 5.63 -12.53
C GLY A 107 8.41 6.40 -13.15
N ASP A 108 8.19 7.66 -13.52
CA ASP A 108 9.21 8.49 -14.18
C ASP A 108 10.45 8.68 -13.29
N TYR A 109 10.22 8.84 -11.98
CA TYR A 109 11.25 8.88 -10.94
C TYR A 109 10.81 8.00 -9.76
N VAL A 110 11.66 7.05 -9.35
CA VAL A 110 11.32 6.07 -8.31
C VAL A 110 12.43 5.96 -7.28
N TRP A 111 12.10 6.29 -6.03
CA TRP A 111 12.92 5.96 -4.86
C TRP A 111 12.35 4.72 -4.18
N ALA A 112 12.70 3.54 -4.71
CA ALA A 112 12.12 2.26 -4.26
C ALA A 112 12.34 1.98 -2.76
N THR A 113 13.44 2.47 -2.18
CA THR A 113 13.77 2.34 -0.75
C THR A 113 13.35 3.57 0.08
N GLY A 114 12.67 4.54 -0.54
CA GLY A 114 12.05 5.68 0.12
C GLY A 114 13.03 6.64 0.79
N LYS A 115 14.22 6.82 0.21
CA LYS A 115 15.20 7.85 0.60
C LYS A 115 15.58 8.66 -0.63
N PHE A 116 15.53 9.98 -0.49
CA PHE A 116 15.69 10.97 -1.56
C PHE A 116 16.25 12.26 -0.97
#